data_AF-A0A367J8U9-F1
#
_entry.id   AF-A0A367J8U9-F1
#
_cell.length_a   1.000
_cell.length_b   1.000
_cell.length_c   1.000
_cell.angle_alpha   90.00
_cell.angle_beta   90.00
_cell.angle_gamma   90.00
#
_symmetry.space_group_name_H-M   'P 1'
#
loop_
_entity.id
_entity.type
_entity.pdbx_description
1 polymer ?
#
loop_
_entity_poly.entity_id
_entity_poly.type
_entity_poly.pdbx_seq_one_letter_code
_entity_poly.pdbx_strand_id
1 'polypeptide(L)'
;MKIYTKTGDQGTSSLYNGERRQKDDEIFEALGTTDELTSNIGMAIEFLEDDAHWGPYLVDKLTTIQCLLQDIGSNIATPRQQSSESRLNRTAFDMTHVSKLEEWIDEMDTELPRLTQFILPTCRKTCTAFVSSSNM
;
A
#
# COMPACT_ATOMS: atom_id res chain seq x y z
N MET A 1 -4.56 18.22 -19.83
CA MET A 1 -4.09 16.88 -20.24
C MET A 1 -5.28 15.94 -20.14
N LYS A 2 -5.53 15.05 -21.12
CA LYS A 2 -6.62 14.05 -21.00
C LYS A 2 -6.12 12.87 -20.17
N ILE A 3 -6.94 12.39 -19.24
CA ILE A 3 -6.60 11.26 -18.36
C ILE A 3 -6.68 9.92 -19.12
N TYR A 4 -7.59 9.78 -20.10
CA TYR A 4 -7.74 8.54 -20.88
C TYR A 4 -7.03 8.62 -22.24
N THR A 5 -6.31 7.54 -22.61
CA THR A 5 -5.56 7.41 -23.87
C THR A 5 -6.14 6.37 -24.83
N LYS A 6 -7.06 5.51 -24.35
CA LYS A 6 -7.66 4.37 -25.09
C LYS A 6 -6.68 3.27 -25.51
N THR A 7 -5.40 3.36 -25.14
CA THR A 7 -4.39 2.34 -25.48
C THR A 7 -4.58 1.03 -24.71
N GLY A 8 -5.43 1.03 -23.68
CA GLY A 8 -5.73 -0.14 -22.85
C GLY A 8 -7.04 -0.86 -23.22
N ASP A 9 -7.74 -0.43 -24.26
CA ASP A 9 -9.07 -0.96 -24.63
C ASP A 9 -9.00 -2.41 -25.15
N GLN A 10 -7.83 -2.84 -25.61
CA GLN A 10 -7.56 -4.20 -26.10
C GLN A 10 -7.07 -5.15 -25.01
N GLY A 11 -7.32 -4.84 -23.73
CA GLY A 11 -6.95 -5.72 -22.60
C GLY A 11 -5.46 -5.70 -22.22
N THR A 12 -4.64 -4.87 -22.85
CA THR A 12 -3.19 -4.77 -22.56
C THR A 12 -2.81 -3.44 -21.93
N SER A 13 -1.74 -3.42 -21.14
CA SER A 13 -1.16 -2.19 -20.56
C SER A 13 0.37 -2.25 -20.63
N SER A 14 1.02 -1.12 -20.36
CA SER A 14 2.48 -0.97 -20.42
C SER A 14 3.08 -0.91 -19.01
N LEU A 15 4.16 -1.65 -18.78
CA LEU A 15 5.01 -1.56 -17.58
C LEU A 15 5.91 -0.33 -17.64
N TYR A 16 6.61 -0.03 -16.54
CA TYR A 16 7.49 1.15 -16.44
C TYR A 16 8.64 1.14 -17.46
N ASN A 17 9.08 -0.06 -17.87
CA ASN A 17 10.11 -0.23 -18.89
C ASN A 17 9.62 -0.05 -20.34
N GLY A 18 8.30 0.07 -20.56
CA GLY A 18 7.64 0.17 -21.87
C GLY A 18 7.13 -1.17 -22.43
N GLU A 19 7.43 -2.28 -21.77
CA GLU A 19 6.94 -3.62 -22.13
C GLU A 19 5.41 -3.67 -22.03
N ARG A 20 4.73 -4.27 -23.02
CA ARG A 20 3.28 -4.44 -23.00
C ARG A 20 2.91 -5.85 -22.57
N ARG A 21 2.02 -5.96 -21.58
CA ARG A 21 1.47 -7.22 -21.10
C ARG A 21 -0.04 -7.18 -21.01
N GLN A 22 -0.67 -8.34 -20.88
CA GLN A 22 -2.11 -8.44 -20.63
C GLN A 22 -2.43 -7.92 -19.23
N LYS A 23 -3.62 -7.34 -19.04
CA LYS A 23 -4.02 -6.75 -17.75
C LYS A 23 -4.23 -7.77 -16.63
N ASP A 24 -4.37 -9.05 -16.97
CA ASP A 24 -4.48 -10.19 -16.03
C ASP A 24 -3.11 -10.81 -15.69
N ASP A 25 -2.01 -10.21 -16.14
CA ASP A 25 -0.65 -10.60 -15.73
C ASP A 25 -0.44 -10.34 -14.23
N GLU A 26 0.27 -11.25 -13.56
CA GLU A 26 0.55 -11.20 -12.11
C GLU A 26 1.17 -9.86 -11.66
N ILE A 27 1.93 -9.17 -12.52
CA ILE A 27 2.48 -7.85 -12.20
C ILE A 27 1.38 -6.81 -12.06
N PHE A 28 0.36 -6.82 -12.94
CA PHE A 28 -0.74 -5.86 -12.83
C PHE A 28 -1.68 -6.21 -11.68
N GLU A 29 -1.84 -7.49 -11.35
CA GLU A 29 -2.54 -7.90 -10.14
C GLU A 29 -1.85 -7.32 -8.90
N ALA A 30 -0.53 -7.53 -8.77
CA ALA A 30 0.24 -7.00 -7.66
C ALA A 30 0.20 -5.45 -7.57
N LEU A 31 0.24 -4.75 -8.71
CA LEU A 31 0.06 -3.30 -8.77
C LEU A 31 -1.34 -2.88 -8.32
N GLY A 32 -2.37 -3.57 -8.81
CA GLY A 32 -3.77 -3.31 -8.47
C GLY A 32 -4.04 -3.50 -6.98
N THR A 33 -3.60 -4.62 -6.39
CA THR A 33 -3.76 -4.88 -4.96
C THR A 33 -3.03 -3.84 -4.10
N THR A 34 -1.85 -3.38 -4.55
CA THR A 34 -1.08 -2.33 -3.85
C THR A 34 -1.81 -0.98 -3.90
N ASP A 35 -2.41 -0.63 -5.04
CA ASP A 35 -3.20 0.59 -5.23
C ASP A 35 -4.51 0.56 -4.41
N GLU A 36 -5.15 -0.61 -4.35
CA GLU A 36 -6.32 -0.85 -3.50
C GLU A 36 -5.98 -0.69 -2.01
N LEU A 37 -4.86 -1.27 -1.55
CA LEU A 37 -4.40 -1.09 -0.17
C LEU A 37 -4.15 0.39 0.15
N THR A 38 -3.49 1.12 -0.75
CA THR A 38 -3.23 2.56 -0.59
C THR A 38 -4.54 3.36 -0.49
N SER A 39 -5.52 3.02 -1.31
CA SER A 39 -6.86 3.64 -1.29
C SER A 39 -7.60 3.37 0.02
N ASN A 40 -7.56 2.14 0.52
CA ASN A 40 -8.14 1.76 1.81
C ASN A 40 -7.46 2.48 2.99
N ILE A 41 -6.14 2.64 2.96
CA ILE A 41 -5.41 3.45 3.96
C ILE A 41 -5.89 4.90 3.92
N GLY A 42 -6.08 5.47 2.73
CA GLY A 42 -6.59 6.84 2.58
C GLY A 42 -7.98 7.01 3.19
N MET A 43 -8.86 6.03 3.00
CA MET A 43 -10.18 6.01 3.65
C MET A 43 -10.07 5.89 5.17
N ALA A 44 -9.10 5.13 5.69
CA ALA A 44 -8.89 5.02 7.12
C ALA A 44 -8.36 6.33 7.75
N ILE A 45 -7.48 7.05 7.04
CA ILE A 45 -6.99 8.38 7.46
C ILE A 45 -8.16 9.35 7.67
N GLU A 46 -9.14 9.37 6.76
CA GLU A 46 -10.34 10.22 6.90
C GLU A 46 -11.08 9.94 8.21
N PHE A 47 -11.22 8.67 8.61
CA PHE A 47 -11.89 8.35 9.87
C PHE A 47 -11.08 8.72 11.11
N LEU A 48 -9.76 8.89 10.99
CA LEU A 48 -8.87 9.23 12.10
C LEU A 48 -8.87 10.73 12.42
N GLU A 49 -9.40 11.59 11.55
CA GLU A 49 -9.50 13.04 11.82
C GLU A 49 -10.37 13.35 13.05
N ASP A 50 -11.34 12.48 13.36
CA ASP A 50 -12.21 12.60 14.54
C ASP A 50 -11.51 12.17 15.86
N ASP A 51 -10.33 11.54 15.81
CA ASP A 51 -9.59 11.05 16.98
C ASP A 51 -8.48 12.02 17.39
N ALA A 52 -8.74 12.85 18.41
CA ALA A 52 -7.78 13.83 18.90
C ALA A 52 -6.59 13.21 19.67
N HIS A 53 -6.65 11.93 20.04
CA HIS A 53 -5.62 11.31 20.86
C HIS A 53 -4.59 10.57 20.01
N TRP A 54 -5.04 9.59 19.23
CA TRP A 54 -4.17 8.77 18.36
C TRP A 54 -4.18 9.22 16.91
N GLY A 55 -5.17 10.00 16.48
CA GLY A 55 -5.36 10.40 15.08
C GLY A 55 -4.10 11.01 14.46
N PRO A 56 -3.55 12.12 14.98
CA PRO A 56 -2.37 12.76 14.38
C PRO A 56 -1.17 11.82 14.23
N TYR A 57 -0.94 10.96 15.23
CA TYR A 57 0.16 10.00 15.25
C TYR A 57 -0.04 8.89 14.20
N LEU A 58 -1.25 8.32 14.11
CA LEU A 58 -1.56 7.27 13.13
C LEU A 58 -1.60 7.82 11.70
N VAL A 59 -2.11 9.04 11.51
CA VAL A 59 -2.14 9.71 10.19
C VAL A 59 -0.72 9.91 9.65
N ASP A 60 0.24 10.33 10.47
CA ASP A 60 1.64 10.47 10.05
C ASP A 60 2.26 9.15 9.56
N LYS A 61 2.07 8.07 10.34
CA LYS A 61 2.58 6.73 9.97
C LYS A 61 1.87 6.16 8.74
N LEU A 62 0.54 6.27 8.67
CA LEU A 62 -0.24 5.78 7.53
C LEU A 62 0.08 6.55 6.25
N THR A 63 0.29 7.87 6.34
CA THR A 63 0.75 8.68 5.20
C THR A 63 2.14 8.23 4.74
N THR A 64 3.05 7.97 5.68
CA THR A 64 4.37 7.40 5.36
C THR A 64 4.23 6.05 4.64
N ILE A 65 3.32 5.18 5.11
CA ILE A 65 3.07 3.88 4.47
C ILE A 65 2.51 4.06 3.06
N GLN A 66 1.59 5.00 2.81
CA GLN A 66 1.10 5.28 1.45
C GLN A 66 2.23 5.69 0.50
N CYS A 67 3.18 6.53 0.96
CA CYS A 67 4.36 6.88 0.17
C CYS A 67 5.22 5.65 -0.14
N LEU A 68 5.45 4.77 0.86
CA LEU A 68 6.22 3.55 0.66
C LEU A 68 5.54 2.56 -0.28
N LEU A 69 4.20 2.46 -0.25
CA LEU A 69 3.43 1.63 -1.19
C LEU A 69 3.54 2.14 -2.63
N GLN A 70 3.64 3.46 -2.83
CA GLN A 70 3.92 4.05 -4.15
C GLN A 70 5.32 3.65 -4.67
N ASP A 71 6.31 3.63 -3.79
CA ASP A 71 7.67 3.17 -4.13
C ASP A 71 7.70 1.68 -4.43
N ILE A 72 6.96 0.86 -3.66
CA ILE A 72 6.77 -0.57 -3.92
C ILE A 72 6.09 -0.78 -5.29
N GLY A 73 5.04 -0.01 -5.61
CA GLY A 73 4.41 -0.06 -6.92
C GLY A 73 5.40 0.24 -8.06
N SER A 74 6.29 1.21 -7.86
CA SER A 74 7.36 1.52 -8.82
C SER A 74 8.37 0.38 -8.97
N ASN A 75 8.69 -0.33 -7.88
CA ASN A 75 9.54 -1.53 -7.90
C ASN A 75 8.86 -2.69 -8.65
N ILE A 76 7.59 -2.98 -8.35
CA ILE A 76 6.79 -4.04 -8.98
C ILE A 76 6.65 -3.79 -10.48
N ALA A 77 6.38 -2.55 -10.89
CA ALA A 77 6.24 -2.16 -12.29
C ALA A 77 7.56 -2.23 -13.10
N THR A 78 8.69 -2.55 -12.47
CA THR A 78 10.03 -2.57 -13.08
C THR A 78 10.62 -3.99 -13.06
N PRO A 79 10.38 -4.81 -14.10
CA PRO A 79 10.93 -6.17 -14.17
C PRO A 79 12.46 -6.18 -14.11
N ARG A 80 13.03 -6.91 -13.15
CA ARG A 80 14.48 -6.89 -12.91
C ARG A 80 15.33 -7.43 -14.06
N GLN A 81 14.83 -8.44 -14.77
CA GLN A 81 15.57 -9.11 -15.85
C GLN A 81 15.59 -8.32 -17.16
N GLN A 82 14.69 -7.34 -17.31
CA GLN A 82 14.46 -6.62 -18.58
C GLN A 82 14.63 -5.09 -18.44
N SER A 83 15.17 -4.63 -17.31
CA SER A 83 15.35 -3.20 -17.02
C SER A 83 16.82 -2.83 -16.94
N SER A 84 17.15 -1.60 -17.36
CA SER A 84 18.51 -1.09 -17.25
C SER A 84 18.92 -0.87 -15.79
N GLU A 85 20.21 -0.97 -15.51
CA GLU A 85 20.79 -0.77 -14.16
C GLU A 85 20.39 0.59 -13.54
N SER A 86 20.30 1.64 -14.35
CA SER A 86 19.80 2.95 -13.92
C SER A 86 18.34 2.91 -13.42
N ARG A 87 17.46 2.13 -14.06
CA ARG A 87 16.06 1.98 -13.63
C ARG A 87 15.95 1.12 -12.38
N LEU A 88 16.79 0.09 -12.25
CA LEU A 88 16.86 -0.75 -11.05
C LEU A 88 17.28 0.06 -9.84
N ASN A 89 18.31 0.91 -9.96
CA ASN A 89 18.77 1.75 -8.86
C ASN A 89 17.72 2.79 -8.44
N ARG A 90 16.94 3.32 -9.39
CA ARG A 90 15.87 4.30 -9.10
C ARG A 90 14.64 3.71 -8.43
N THR A 91 14.43 2.41 -8.59
CA THR A 91 13.29 1.69 -8.06
C THR A 91 13.69 0.74 -6.95
N ALA A 92 14.94 0.81 -6.48
CA ALA A 92 15.43 0.00 -5.37
C ALA A 92 14.62 0.31 -4.11
N PHE A 93 14.26 -0.75 -3.37
CA PHE A 93 13.51 -0.66 -2.13
C PHE A 93 14.41 -1.09 -0.98
N ASP A 94 14.53 -0.25 0.05
CA ASP A 94 15.42 -0.48 1.18
C ASP A 94 14.74 -1.31 2.28
N MET A 95 15.49 -2.24 2.85
CA MET A 95 15.02 -3.07 3.97
C MET A 95 14.87 -2.29 5.27
N THR A 96 15.46 -1.09 5.37
CA THR A 96 15.29 -0.20 6.55
C THR A 96 13.82 0.13 6.82
N HIS A 97 12.96 0.11 5.81
CA HIS A 97 11.52 0.31 5.98
C HIS A 97 10.85 -0.79 6.80
N VAL A 98 11.33 -2.04 6.70
CA VAL A 98 10.81 -3.17 7.50
C VAL A 98 11.14 -2.95 8.97
N SER A 99 12.40 -2.61 9.29
CA SER A 99 12.81 -2.32 10.66
C SER A 99 12.02 -1.16 11.27
N LYS A 100 11.70 -0.13 10.48
CA LYS A 100 10.86 0.98 10.95
C LYS A 100 9.43 0.54 11.29
N LEU A 101 8.85 -0.40 10.54
CA LEU A 101 7.55 -0.98 10.86
C LEU A 101 7.59 -1.82 12.14
N GLU A 102 8.65 -2.61 12.32
CA GLU A 102 8.88 -3.40 13.55
C GLU A 102 8.97 -2.49 14.78
N GLU A 103 9.74 -1.39 14.70
CA GLU A 103 9.83 -0.39 15.76
C GLU A 103 8.47 0.21 16.12
N TRP A 104 7.63 0.51 15.13
CA TRP A 104 6.29 1.05 15.37
C TRP A 104 5.34 0.03 15.98
N ILE A 105 5.44 -1.24 15.58
CA ILE A 105 4.67 -2.33 16.18
C ILE A 105 5.03 -2.45 17.66
N ASP A 106 6.33 -2.49 17.98
CA ASP A 106 6.81 -2.59 19.36
C ASP A 106 6.36 -1.39 20.20
N GLU A 107 6.45 -0.17 19.66
CA GLU A 107 5.98 1.06 20.32
C GLU A 107 4.49 0.98 20.68
N MET A 108 3.64 0.56 19.73
CA MET A 108 2.19 0.45 19.95
C MET A 108 1.83 -0.71 20.89
N ASP A 109 2.58 -1.82 20.87
CA ASP A 109 2.33 -2.98 21.73
C ASP A 109 2.57 -2.67 23.21
N THR A 110 3.51 -1.76 23.53
CA THR A 110 3.77 -1.36 24.94
C THR A 110 2.59 -0.70 25.63
N GLU A 111 1.68 -0.09 24.88
CA GLU A 111 0.48 0.57 25.41
C GLU A 111 -0.71 -0.41 25.55
N LEU A 112 -0.58 -1.64 25.04
CA LEU A 112 -1.66 -2.62 25.02
C LEU A 112 -1.58 -3.61 26.20
N PRO A 113 -2.73 -3.97 26.80
CA PRO A 113 -2.76 -5.04 27.77
C PRO A 113 -2.46 -6.38 27.08
N ARG A 114 -1.83 -7.30 27.82
CA ARG A 114 -1.48 -8.63 27.30
C ARG A 114 -2.70 -9.33 26.70
N LEU A 115 -2.59 -9.71 25.44
CA LEU A 115 -3.62 -10.46 24.73
C LEU A 115 -3.75 -11.88 25.31
N THR A 116 -4.97 -12.24 25.76
CA THR A 116 -5.26 -13.57 26.32
C THR A 116 -6.21 -14.39 25.46
N GLN A 117 -6.87 -13.77 24.48
CA GLN A 117 -7.87 -14.37 23.60
C GLN A 117 -7.82 -13.69 22.22
N PHE A 118 -8.34 -14.35 21.18
CA PHE A 118 -8.49 -13.72 19.87
C PHE A 118 -9.50 -12.57 19.92
N ILE A 119 -9.14 -11.43 19.34
CA ILE A 119 -10.02 -10.28 19.20
C ILE A 119 -10.85 -10.49 17.93
N LEU A 120 -12.17 -10.41 18.05
CA LEU A 120 -13.03 -10.27 16.90
C LEU A 120 -12.81 -8.88 16.30
N PRO A 121 -12.67 -8.76 14.97
CA PRO A 121 -12.46 -7.48 14.33
C PRO A 121 -13.78 -6.69 14.29
N THR A 122 -14.22 -6.23 15.46
CA THR A 122 -15.43 -5.44 15.70
C THR A 122 -15.02 -4.19 16.44
N CYS A 123 -14.81 -3.09 15.71
CA CYS A 123 -14.31 -1.84 16.29
C CYS A 123 -15.02 -0.62 15.67
N ARG A 124 -14.88 0.54 16.33
CA ARG A 124 -15.41 1.87 15.91
C ARG A 124 -15.01 2.21 14.46
N LYS A 125 -15.66 3.24 13.89
CA LYS A 125 -15.53 3.71 12.50
C LYS A 125 -14.10 3.65 11.93
N THR A 126 -13.08 4.01 12.71
CA THR A 126 -11.65 4.01 12.34
C THR A 126 -11.06 2.64 12.02
N CYS A 127 -11.61 1.56 12.58
CA CYS A 127 -11.08 0.21 12.46
C CYS A 127 -11.99 -0.70 11.60
N THR A 128 -13.26 -0.32 11.41
CA THR A 128 -14.22 -1.02 10.51
C THR A 128 -13.80 -0.95 9.04
N ALA A 129 -13.07 0.09 8.62
CA ALA A 129 -12.63 0.28 7.23
C ALA A 129 -11.68 -0.85 6.75
N PHE A 130 -10.88 -1.43 7.63
CA PHE A 130 -9.85 -2.41 7.26
C PHE A 130 -10.32 -3.87 7.13
N VAL A 131 -11.48 -4.20 7.69
CA VAL A 131 -11.91 -5.61 7.84
C VAL A 131 -12.91 -6.01 6.76
N SER A 132 -13.54 -5.04 6.10
CA SER A 132 -14.62 -5.29 5.13
C SER A 132 -14.18 -5.41 3.68
N SER A 133 -12.92 -5.09 3.34
CA SER A 133 -12.44 -5.11 1.94
C SER A 133 -11.84 -6.44 1.49
N SER A 134 -11.70 -7.45 2.35
CA SER A 134 -11.10 -8.75 1.98
C SER A 134 -12.10 -9.89 1.73
N ASN A 135 -13.38 -9.59 1.53
CA ASN A 135 -14.37 -10.56 1.08
C ASN A 135 -15.36 -9.91 0.11
N MET A 136 -14.93 -9.70 -1.13
CA MET A 136 -15.85 -9.64 -2.26
C MET A 136 -15.18 -10.09 -3.56
#